data_AF-A0A522DH81-F1
#
_entry.id   AF-A0A522DH81-F1
#
_cell.length_a   1.000
_cell.length_b   1.000
_cell.length_c   1.000
_cell.angle_alpha   90.00
_cell.angle_beta   90.00
_cell.angle_gamma   90.00
#
_symmetry.space_group_name_H-M   'P 1'
#
loop_
_entity.id
_entity.type
_entity.pdbx_description
1 polymer ?
#
loop_
_entity_poly.entity_id
_entity_poly.type
_entity_poly.pdbx_seq_one_letter_code
_entity_poly.pdbx_strand_id
1 'polypeptide(L)'
;MSVPSAPPSESSEGAGKPGDTPTAEAHLKRVRTRHFQSAKENGIKIVGLTSYDQLTAGIFDEAGIDFLLVGDSAGNNVYGYDTTLPVSIDDLIPLTRAVAGAVKRAFVIADMPFGSYETGPDEALHTAFRFMKETGAHAVKLEGGVRSAEQIRRIVSAGIPVMAHIGFTPQSEHGLGGHVIQGRGEQLKQLLADAHAVEDAGAFAVVLEMVPKGAAGTVTKELRIPTIGVGAGPDVDGQLLVWTDWAGFTKGRIPKFVKQYANLRSTLTKAVTSFRSDVSEGLYPGPEHSYDD
;
A
#
# COMPACT_ATOMS: atom_id res chain seq x y z
N MET A 1 -55.04 50.27 -43.31
CA MET A 1 -54.15 50.40 -42.14
C MET A 1 -53.97 49.00 -41.58
N SER A 2 -52.85 48.37 -41.93
CA SER A 2 -52.50 47.01 -41.52
C SER A 2 -51.00 47.00 -41.23
N VAL A 3 -50.64 46.68 -39.98
CA VAL A 3 -49.28 46.68 -39.47
C VAL A 3 -48.67 45.29 -39.69
N PRO A 4 -47.45 45.15 -40.24
CA PRO A 4 -46.75 43.87 -40.32
C PRO A 4 -45.84 43.65 -39.11
N SER A 5 -45.67 42.37 -38.75
CA SER A 5 -44.89 41.83 -37.64
C SER A 5 -43.37 41.84 -37.89
N ALA A 6 -42.60 42.16 -36.86
CA ALA A 6 -41.14 42.01 -36.83
C ALA A 6 -40.71 40.67 -36.20
N PRO A 7 -39.57 40.06 -36.63
CA PRO A 7 -39.02 38.86 -36.02
C PRO A 7 -38.17 39.18 -34.76
N PRO A 8 -37.91 38.18 -33.88
CA PRO A 8 -37.28 38.42 -32.59
C PRO A 8 -35.76 38.55 -32.66
N SER A 9 -35.23 39.39 -31.78
CA SER A 9 -33.82 39.71 -31.56
C SER A 9 -33.09 38.62 -30.76
N GLU A 10 -31.91 38.23 -31.22
CA GLU A 10 -30.91 37.45 -30.48
C GLU A 10 -30.48 38.16 -29.20
N SER A 11 -30.43 37.41 -28.09
CA SER A 11 -29.95 37.90 -26.79
C SER A 11 -28.62 37.25 -26.46
N SER A 12 -27.67 38.12 -26.12
CA SER A 12 -26.28 37.83 -25.80
C SER A 12 -26.12 36.97 -24.56
N GLU A 13 -25.25 35.97 -24.67
CA GLU A 13 -24.81 35.05 -23.64
C GLU A 13 -24.31 35.77 -22.38
N GLY A 14 -25.00 35.54 -21.26
CA GLY A 14 -24.55 35.90 -19.93
C GLY A 14 -23.64 34.82 -19.36
N ALA A 15 -22.41 35.20 -19.00
CA ALA A 15 -21.41 34.37 -18.36
C ALA A 15 -21.98 33.64 -17.11
N GLY A 16 -22.04 32.32 -17.20
CA GLY A 16 -22.42 31.44 -16.09
C GLY A 16 -21.34 31.44 -15.00
N LYS A 17 -21.76 31.69 -13.76
CA LYS A 17 -20.94 31.52 -12.56
C LYS A 17 -20.47 30.06 -12.46
N PRO A 18 -19.20 29.78 -12.16
CA PRO A 18 -18.74 28.42 -11.91
C PRO A 18 -19.49 27.84 -10.72
N GLY A 19 -20.07 26.66 -10.92
CA GLY A 19 -20.85 25.95 -9.92
C GLY A 19 -20.02 25.62 -8.68
N ASP A 20 -20.69 25.74 -7.54
CA ASP A 20 -20.29 25.16 -6.25
C ASP A 20 -19.78 23.74 -6.46
N THR A 21 -18.46 23.58 -6.38
CA THR A 21 -17.88 22.30 -6.03
C THR A 21 -18.15 22.16 -4.53
N PRO A 22 -18.78 21.07 -4.05
CA PRO A 22 -19.03 20.92 -2.63
C PRO A 22 -17.67 20.77 -1.91
N THR A 23 -17.16 21.88 -1.36
CA THR A 23 -16.15 21.89 -0.32
C THR A 23 -16.76 21.32 0.94
N ALA A 24 -16.80 20.01 1.01
CA ALA A 24 -16.95 19.28 2.26
C ALA A 24 -15.63 18.53 2.48
N GLU A 25 -14.62 19.24 2.98
CA GLU A 25 -13.53 18.59 3.72
C GLU A 25 -14.14 17.97 4.99
N ALA A 26 -14.85 16.85 4.81
CA ALA A 26 -15.09 15.94 5.89
C ALA A 26 -13.71 15.43 6.29
N HIS A 27 -13.13 16.00 7.35
CA HIS A 27 -11.89 15.51 7.94
C HIS A 27 -11.98 14.00 8.08
N LEU A 28 -11.30 13.29 7.19
CA LEU A 28 -11.39 11.85 7.11
C LEU A 28 -10.83 11.28 8.42
N LYS A 29 -11.66 10.57 9.17
CA LYS A 29 -11.30 10.07 10.50
C LYS A 29 -10.13 9.10 10.41
N ARG A 30 -9.26 9.13 11.42
CA ARG A 30 -8.10 8.23 11.52
C ARG A 30 -8.51 6.77 11.44
N VAL A 31 -7.87 6.02 10.55
CA VAL A 31 -8.14 4.61 10.27
C VAL A 31 -7.68 3.74 11.44
N ARG A 32 -8.37 2.63 11.65
CA ARG A 32 -8.25 1.66 12.75
C ARG A 32 -8.71 0.31 12.24
N THR A 33 -8.35 -0.79 12.91
CA THR A 33 -8.81 -2.14 12.58
C THR A 33 -10.33 -2.24 12.38
N ARG A 34 -11.15 -1.56 13.21
CA ARG A 34 -12.62 -1.51 13.04
C ARG A 34 -13.08 -0.95 11.69
N HIS A 35 -12.30 -0.07 11.07
CA HIS A 35 -12.62 0.48 9.75
C HIS A 35 -12.43 -0.57 8.65
N PHE A 36 -11.44 -1.47 8.78
CA PHE A 36 -11.26 -2.59 7.85
C PHE A 36 -12.49 -3.51 7.88
N GLN A 37 -12.91 -3.93 9.07
CA GLN A 37 -14.09 -4.77 9.24
C GLN A 37 -15.37 -4.10 8.71
N SER A 38 -15.59 -2.83 9.09
CA SER A 38 -16.73 -2.05 8.61
C SER A 38 -16.70 -1.87 7.09
N ALA A 39 -15.53 -1.67 6.49
CA ALA A 39 -15.40 -1.54 5.03
C ALA A 39 -15.87 -2.82 4.31
N LYS A 40 -15.43 -4.01 4.78
CA LYS A 40 -15.91 -5.30 4.24
C LYS A 40 -17.42 -5.46 4.37
N GLU A 41 -17.97 -5.21 5.56
CA GLU A 41 -19.41 -5.35 5.84
C GLU A 41 -20.28 -4.43 4.97
N ASN A 42 -19.76 -3.26 4.60
CA ASN A 42 -20.45 -2.28 3.76
C ASN A 42 -20.05 -2.33 2.27
N GLY A 43 -19.21 -3.29 1.86
CA GLY A 43 -18.74 -3.41 0.49
C GLY A 43 -17.86 -2.25 0.00
N ILE A 44 -17.25 -1.50 0.92
CA ILE A 44 -16.34 -0.39 0.62
C ILE A 44 -14.93 -0.97 0.42
N LYS A 45 -14.27 -0.62 -0.69
CA LYS A 45 -12.92 -1.12 -0.99
C LYS A 45 -11.87 -0.40 -0.15
N ILE A 46 -11.00 -1.18 0.48
CA ILE A 46 -9.86 -0.69 1.26
C ILE A 46 -8.68 -0.42 0.30
N VAL A 47 -8.08 0.76 0.38
CA VAL A 47 -6.99 1.16 -0.51
C VAL A 47 -5.69 1.32 0.27
N GLY A 48 -4.66 0.56 -0.12
CA GLY A 48 -3.34 0.64 0.47
C GLY A 48 -2.22 0.87 -0.54
N LEU A 49 -1.16 1.51 -0.07
CA LEU A 49 0.11 1.64 -0.77
C LEU A 49 1.25 1.29 0.19
N THR A 50 2.38 0.82 -0.35
CA THR A 50 3.61 0.84 0.46
C THR A 50 4.13 2.27 0.64
N SER A 51 4.92 2.53 1.67
CA SER A 51 5.66 3.78 1.84
C SER A 51 6.85 3.54 2.77
N TYR A 52 7.92 4.31 2.61
CA TYR A 52 9.18 4.09 3.33
C TYR A 52 9.80 5.39 3.87
N ASP A 53 9.15 6.53 3.67
CA ASP A 53 9.68 7.85 4.02
C ASP A 53 8.54 8.82 4.33
N GLN A 54 8.88 9.93 5.00
CA GLN A 54 7.88 10.92 5.42
C GLN A 54 7.19 11.65 4.25
N LEU A 55 7.87 11.83 3.11
CA LEU A 55 7.38 12.66 2.00
C LEU A 55 6.25 11.92 1.29
N THR A 56 6.49 10.65 0.94
CA THR A 56 5.46 9.82 0.31
C THR A 56 4.32 9.54 1.28
N ALA A 57 4.62 9.26 2.56
CA ALA A 57 3.60 9.01 3.57
C ALA A 57 2.65 10.20 3.77
N GLY A 58 3.16 11.42 3.87
CA GLY A 58 2.34 12.62 4.03
C GLY A 58 1.41 12.85 2.83
N ILE A 59 1.94 12.73 1.61
CA ILE A 59 1.14 12.86 0.37
C ILE A 59 0.03 11.81 0.31
N PHE A 60 0.34 10.55 0.65
CA PHE A 60 -0.64 9.46 0.60
C PHE A 60 -1.71 9.62 1.69
N ASP A 61 -1.34 10.11 2.87
CA ASP A 61 -2.28 10.39 3.97
C ASP A 61 -3.30 11.47 3.58
N GLU A 62 -2.81 12.59 3.02
CA GLU A 62 -3.64 13.71 2.54
C GLU A 62 -4.55 13.30 1.39
N ALA A 63 -4.08 12.41 0.50
CA ALA A 63 -4.87 11.84 -0.59
C ALA A 63 -5.93 10.82 -0.12
N GLY A 64 -5.96 10.46 1.16
CA GLY A 64 -6.98 9.58 1.73
C GLY A 64 -6.69 8.08 1.60
N ILE A 65 -5.44 7.66 1.37
CA ILE A 65 -5.05 6.25 1.41
C ILE A 65 -5.35 5.66 2.80
N ASP A 66 -6.04 4.51 2.85
CA ASP A 66 -6.55 3.95 4.11
C ASP A 66 -5.44 3.40 5.00
N PHE A 67 -4.44 2.77 4.39
CA PHE A 67 -3.32 2.19 5.11
C PHE A 67 -2.03 2.26 4.33
N LEU A 68 -0.93 2.39 5.07
CA LEU A 68 0.43 2.36 4.52
C LEU A 68 1.16 1.15 5.06
N LEU A 69 1.74 0.36 4.16
CA LEU A 69 2.60 -0.76 4.52
C LEU A 69 4.06 -0.34 4.41
N VAL A 70 4.80 -0.40 5.51
CA VAL A 70 6.27 -0.34 5.49
C VAL A 70 6.77 -1.76 5.34
N GLY A 71 6.82 -2.20 4.07
CA GLY A 71 7.07 -3.58 3.70
C GLY A 71 8.56 -3.92 3.55
N ASP A 72 8.89 -5.20 3.69
CA ASP A 72 10.23 -5.73 3.38
C ASP A 72 10.60 -5.61 1.89
N SER A 73 9.63 -5.34 1.02
CA SER A 73 9.83 -4.77 -0.32
C SER A 73 10.75 -3.53 -0.36
N ALA A 74 11.03 -2.89 0.77
CA ALA A 74 12.11 -1.92 0.92
C ALA A 74 13.49 -2.48 0.53
N GLY A 75 13.73 -3.79 0.70
CA GLY A 75 14.93 -4.47 0.24
C GLY A 75 15.23 -4.16 -1.22
N ASN A 76 14.25 -4.36 -2.10
CA ASN A 76 14.39 -4.06 -3.52
C ASN A 76 14.32 -2.56 -3.82
N ASN A 77 13.34 -1.86 -3.22
CA ASN A 77 12.94 -0.53 -3.65
C ASN A 77 13.71 0.62 -2.98
N VAL A 78 14.33 0.36 -1.84
CA VAL A 78 15.08 1.35 -1.04
C VAL A 78 16.56 0.97 -1.00
N TYR A 79 16.86 -0.29 -0.68
CA TYR A 79 18.24 -0.75 -0.47
C TYR A 79 18.91 -1.36 -1.69
N GLY A 80 18.13 -1.70 -2.73
CA GLY A 80 18.66 -2.28 -3.97
C GLY A 80 19.12 -3.74 -3.82
N TYR A 81 18.60 -4.47 -2.84
CA TYR A 81 18.79 -5.91 -2.71
C TYR A 81 18.06 -6.66 -3.84
N ASP A 82 18.61 -7.81 -4.22
CA ASP A 82 17.99 -8.68 -5.23
C ASP A 82 16.70 -9.32 -4.73
N THR A 83 16.60 -9.55 -3.42
CA THR A 83 15.48 -10.23 -2.75
C THR A 83 15.14 -9.54 -1.43
N THR A 84 14.02 -9.89 -0.79
CA THR A 84 13.64 -9.31 0.52
C THR A 84 14.32 -10.02 1.71
N LEU A 85 14.95 -11.17 1.50
CA LEU A 85 15.60 -11.96 2.55
C LEU A 85 16.66 -11.22 3.37
N PRO A 86 17.50 -10.32 2.80
CA PRO A 86 18.53 -9.63 3.58
C PRO A 86 17.98 -8.51 4.49
N VAL A 87 16.72 -8.12 4.33
CA VAL A 87 16.13 -7.03 5.11
C VAL A 87 16.08 -7.42 6.58
N SER A 88 16.65 -6.59 7.44
CA SER A 88 16.65 -6.78 8.88
C SER A 88 15.56 -5.96 9.58
N ILE A 89 15.32 -6.26 10.86
CA ILE A 89 14.44 -5.45 11.72
C ILE A 89 14.99 -4.01 11.80
N ASP A 90 16.30 -3.85 11.88
CA ASP A 90 16.95 -2.54 12.04
C ASP A 90 16.94 -1.71 10.75
N ASP A 91 16.75 -2.36 9.59
CA ASP A 91 16.46 -1.65 8.34
C ASP A 91 15.05 -1.06 8.35
N LEU A 92 14.05 -1.83 8.79
CA LEU A 92 12.64 -1.41 8.72
C LEU A 92 12.23 -0.44 9.84
N ILE A 93 12.83 -0.49 11.03
CA ILE A 93 12.49 0.40 12.15
C ILE A 93 12.59 1.90 11.78
N PRO A 94 13.69 2.42 11.22
CA PRO A 94 13.79 3.84 10.87
C PRO A 94 12.79 4.26 9.79
N LEU A 95 12.57 3.43 8.76
CA LEU A 95 11.57 3.69 7.71
C LEU A 95 10.16 3.74 8.31
N THR A 96 9.84 2.77 9.16
CA THR A 96 8.53 2.68 9.83
C THR A 96 8.28 3.90 10.70
N ARG A 97 9.30 4.36 11.44
CA ARG A 97 9.21 5.57 12.26
C ARG A 97 8.96 6.82 11.43
N ALA A 98 9.64 6.96 10.29
CA ALA A 98 9.45 8.08 9.38
C ALA A 98 8.02 8.12 8.82
N VAL A 99 7.50 6.98 8.40
CA VAL A 99 6.12 6.86 7.87
C VAL A 99 5.08 7.12 8.96
N ALA A 100 5.20 6.45 10.11
CA ALA A 100 4.24 6.61 11.21
C ALA A 100 4.20 8.04 11.78
N GLY A 101 5.34 8.74 11.79
CA GLY A 101 5.41 10.14 12.21
C GLY A 101 4.81 11.14 11.23
N ALA A 102 4.64 10.76 9.96
CA ALA A 102 4.20 11.65 8.89
C ALA A 102 2.68 11.60 8.63
N VAL A 103 1.97 10.60 9.14
CA VAL A 103 0.53 10.41 8.88
C VAL A 103 -0.35 10.89 10.02
N LYS A 104 -1.50 11.48 9.69
CA LYS A 104 -2.55 11.86 10.64
C LYS A 104 -3.72 10.88 10.61
N ARG A 105 -4.00 10.29 9.44
CA ARG A 105 -5.16 9.43 9.21
C ARG A 105 -4.81 7.96 9.00
N ALA A 106 -3.92 7.65 8.06
CA ALA A 106 -3.70 6.33 7.52
C ALA A 106 -3.27 5.32 8.60
N PHE A 107 -3.66 4.07 8.41
CA PHE A 107 -3.26 2.99 9.29
C PHE A 107 -1.89 2.44 8.87
N VAL A 108 -0.83 2.72 9.62
CA VAL A 108 0.52 2.22 9.35
C VAL A 108 0.71 0.80 9.87
N ILE A 109 1.18 -0.09 8.99
CA ILE A 109 1.49 -1.49 9.25
C ILE A 109 2.97 -1.69 8.94
N ALA A 110 3.71 -2.32 9.86
CA ALA A 110 5.13 -2.65 9.66
C ALA A 110 5.29 -4.12 9.32
N ASP A 111 6.09 -4.46 8.31
CA ASP A 111 6.44 -5.85 8.06
C ASP A 111 7.42 -6.40 9.08
N MET A 112 7.18 -7.64 9.48
CA MET A 112 8.17 -8.47 10.16
C MET A 112 9.03 -9.17 9.09
N PRO A 113 10.33 -8.85 9.00
CA PRO A 113 11.20 -9.37 7.96
C PRO A 113 11.48 -10.87 8.16
N PHE A 114 12.00 -11.52 7.12
CA PHE A 114 12.41 -12.93 7.17
C PHE A 114 13.35 -13.22 8.35
N GLY A 115 13.12 -14.35 9.00
CA GLY A 115 13.91 -14.82 10.14
C GLY A 115 13.57 -14.15 11.48
N SER A 116 12.59 -13.24 11.52
CA SER A 116 12.22 -12.50 12.74
C SER A 116 11.01 -13.06 13.49
N TYR A 117 10.37 -14.11 12.96
CA TYR A 117 9.18 -14.71 13.56
C TYR A 117 9.05 -16.24 13.35
N GLU A 118 9.82 -16.83 12.46
CA GLU A 118 9.66 -18.21 12.00
C GLU A 118 10.15 -19.24 13.02
N THR A 119 11.08 -18.87 13.90
CA THR A 119 11.66 -19.73 14.95
C THR A 119 10.66 -20.09 16.05
N GLY A 120 9.68 -19.22 16.33
CA GLY A 120 8.60 -19.51 17.27
C GLY A 120 7.80 -18.29 17.75
N PRO A 121 6.70 -18.53 18.49
CA PRO A 121 5.75 -17.48 18.84
C PRO A 121 6.30 -16.37 19.76
N ASP A 122 7.20 -16.71 20.69
CA ASP A 122 7.77 -15.71 21.60
C ASP A 122 8.79 -14.81 20.91
N GLU A 123 9.57 -15.32 19.94
CA GLU A 123 10.44 -14.47 19.11
C GLU A 123 9.61 -13.51 18.26
N ALA A 124 8.57 -14.03 17.60
CA ALA A 124 7.63 -13.23 16.84
C ALA A 124 7.03 -12.09 17.69
N LEU A 125 6.66 -12.39 18.94
CA LEU A 125 6.16 -11.37 19.88
C LEU A 125 7.22 -10.32 20.24
N HIS A 126 8.46 -10.72 20.52
CA HIS A 126 9.53 -9.77 20.83
C HIS A 126 9.82 -8.84 19.64
N THR A 127 9.87 -9.38 18.42
CA THR A 127 9.99 -8.59 17.19
C THR A 127 8.82 -7.62 17.05
N ALA A 128 7.58 -8.06 17.26
CA ALA A 128 6.42 -7.19 17.20
C ALA A 128 6.49 -6.06 18.25
N PHE A 129 6.94 -6.34 19.48
CA PHE A 129 7.16 -5.30 20.49
C PHE A 129 8.17 -4.25 20.05
N ARG A 130 9.25 -4.64 19.37
CA ARG A 130 10.21 -3.67 18.82
C ARG A 130 9.53 -2.72 17.85
N PHE A 131 8.82 -3.24 16.86
CA PHE A 131 8.09 -2.39 15.90
C PHE A 131 7.09 -1.47 16.59
N MET A 132 6.26 -1.98 17.49
CA MET A 132 5.25 -1.17 18.17
C MET A 132 5.86 -0.06 19.05
N LYS A 133 6.94 -0.36 19.79
CA LYS A 133 7.56 0.59 20.72
C LYS A 133 8.48 1.59 20.05
N GLU A 134 9.20 1.18 19.02
CA GLU A 134 10.29 1.97 18.43
C GLU A 134 9.84 2.83 17.25
N THR A 135 8.67 2.54 16.65
CA THR A 135 8.27 3.15 15.37
C THR A 135 6.96 3.94 15.41
N GLY A 136 6.01 3.57 16.28
CA GLY A 136 4.66 4.14 16.25
C GLY A 136 3.72 3.51 15.23
N ALA A 137 4.10 2.39 14.58
CA ALA A 137 3.19 1.57 13.79
C ALA A 137 1.96 1.15 14.60
N HIS A 138 0.84 0.90 13.90
CA HIS A 138 -0.42 0.50 14.53
C HIS A 138 -0.64 -1.02 14.52
N ALA A 139 0.10 -1.74 13.69
CA ALA A 139 0.01 -3.18 13.49
C ALA A 139 1.31 -3.70 12.89
N VAL A 140 1.45 -5.02 12.90
CA VAL A 140 2.49 -5.75 12.16
C VAL A 140 1.89 -6.63 11.06
N LYS A 141 2.66 -6.91 10.01
CA LYS A 141 2.37 -7.93 9.01
C LYS A 141 3.44 -9.02 9.06
N LEU A 142 3.03 -10.28 8.91
CA LEU A 142 3.95 -11.42 8.77
C LEU A 142 3.40 -12.45 7.79
N GLU A 143 4.28 -13.26 7.23
CA GLU A 143 3.96 -14.20 6.17
C GLU A 143 3.75 -15.63 6.68
N GLY A 144 2.84 -16.35 6.02
CA GLY A 144 2.54 -17.75 6.28
C GLY A 144 1.13 -17.97 6.81
N GLY A 145 0.55 -19.08 6.38
CA GLY A 145 -0.78 -19.52 6.77
C GLY A 145 -0.75 -20.39 8.04
N VAL A 146 -1.08 -21.68 7.89
CA VAL A 146 -1.10 -22.64 9.01
C VAL A 146 0.20 -22.62 9.80
N ARG A 147 1.35 -22.54 9.11
CA ARG A 147 2.69 -22.55 9.75
C ARG A 147 2.98 -21.37 10.68
N SER A 148 2.25 -20.26 10.52
CA SER A 148 2.47 -19.02 11.28
C SER A 148 1.30 -18.72 12.25
N ALA A 149 0.31 -19.61 12.34
CA ALA A 149 -0.89 -19.39 13.15
C ALA A 149 -0.59 -19.24 14.65
N GLU A 150 0.39 -19.97 15.17
CA GLU A 150 0.79 -19.87 16.59
C GLU A 150 1.44 -18.51 16.90
N GLN A 151 2.29 -18.02 16.00
CA GLN A 151 2.92 -16.70 16.06
C GLN A 151 1.87 -15.59 16.04
N ILE A 152 0.93 -15.64 15.08
CA ILE A 152 -0.16 -14.67 14.96
C ILE A 152 -0.98 -14.65 16.25
N ARG A 153 -1.40 -15.83 16.73
CA ARG A 153 -2.19 -15.95 17.97
C ARG A 153 -1.45 -15.36 19.16
N ARG A 154 -0.14 -15.60 19.27
CA ARG A 154 0.69 -15.09 20.36
C ARG A 154 0.79 -13.56 20.34
N ILE A 155 1.01 -12.97 19.16
CA ILE A 155 1.09 -11.51 18.98
C ILE A 155 -0.26 -10.85 19.27
N VAL A 156 -1.35 -11.39 18.70
CA VAL A 156 -2.71 -10.87 18.90
C VAL A 156 -3.14 -10.96 20.36
N SER A 157 -2.81 -12.05 21.06
CA SER A 157 -3.12 -12.22 22.49
C SER A 157 -2.38 -11.22 23.39
N ALA A 158 -1.28 -10.62 22.90
CA ALA A 158 -0.58 -9.53 23.59
C ALA A 158 -1.15 -8.14 23.26
N GLY A 159 -2.19 -8.05 22.44
CA GLY A 159 -2.89 -6.80 22.09
C GLY A 159 -2.33 -6.10 20.86
N ILE A 160 -1.46 -6.74 20.07
CA ILE A 160 -0.90 -6.18 18.84
C ILE A 160 -1.73 -6.66 17.65
N PRO A 161 -2.32 -5.77 16.83
CA PRO A 161 -3.02 -6.17 15.62
C PRO A 161 -2.07 -6.78 14.58
N VAL A 162 -2.48 -7.88 13.97
CA VAL A 162 -1.72 -8.56 12.92
C VAL A 162 -2.50 -8.58 11.60
N MET A 163 -1.86 -8.13 10.53
CA MET A 163 -2.28 -8.42 9.16
C MET A 163 -1.53 -9.66 8.69
N ALA A 164 -2.24 -10.72 8.32
CA ALA A 164 -1.60 -11.92 7.79
C ALA A 164 -1.23 -11.75 6.30
N HIS A 165 -0.33 -12.59 5.80
CA HIS A 165 -0.01 -12.66 4.37
C HIS A 165 0.10 -14.13 3.92
N ILE A 166 -0.77 -14.52 2.97
CA ILE A 166 -0.83 -15.87 2.40
C ILE A 166 -0.87 -15.81 0.86
N GLY A 167 -0.72 -16.97 0.20
CA GLY A 167 -0.50 -17.05 -1.23
C GLY A 167 0.99 -17.06 -1.53
N PHE A 168 1.43 -16.28 -2.52
CA PHE A 168 2.87 -16.10 -2.74
C PHE A 168 3.45 -15.25 -1.60
N THR A 169 4.45 -15.78 -0.91
CA THR A 169 5.09 -15.12 0.24
C THR A 169 6.55 -14.89 -0.16
N PRO A 170 6.95 -13.66 -0.54
CA PRO A 170 8.29 -13.36 -1.05
C PRO A 170 9.43 -13.87 -0.16
N GLN A 171 9.24 -13.90 1.16
CA GLN A 171 10.24 -14.42 2.10
C GLN A 171 10.47 -15.94 1.96
N SER A 172 9.57 -16.63 1.25
CA SER A 172 9.65 -18.05 0.94
C SER A 172 10.02 -18.32 -0.53
N GLU A 173 10.50 -17.32 -1.29
CA GLU A 173 10.73 -17.43 -2.74
C GLU A 173 11.59 -18.64 -3.14
N HIS A 174 12.63 -18.99 -2.37
CA HIS A 174 13.49 -20.13 -2.66
C HIS A 174 12.77 -21.46 -2.42
N GLY A 175 11.90 -21.53 -1.41
CA GLY A 175 11.06 -22.70 -1.15
C GLY A 175 9.92 -22.86 -2.16
N LEU A 176 9.43 -21.74 -2.70
CA LEU A 176 8.35 -21.71 -3.70
C LEU A 176 8.85 -21.87 -5.14
N GLY A 177 10.17 -21.75 -5.36
CA GLY A 177 10.77 -21.84 -6.70
C GLY A 177 10.62 -20.54 -7.52
N GLY A 178 10.62 -19.39 -6.85
CA GLY A 178 10.45 -18.06 -7.45
C GLY A 178 9.00 -17.58 -7.49
N HIS A 179 8.71 -16.58 -8.32
CA HIS A 179 7.41 -15.89 -8.40
C HIS A 179 6.32 -16.75 -9.07
N VAL A 180 5.86 -17.77 -8.37
CA VAL A 180 4.88 -18.76 -8.84
C VAL A 180 3.49 -18.44 -8.29
N ILE A 181 2.48 -18.46 -9.18
CA ILE A 181 1.07 -18.29 -8.82
C ILE A 181 0.63 -19.40 -7.86
N GLN A 182 0.04 -19.03 -6.73
CA GLN A 182 -0.44 -19.96 -5.70
C GLN A 182 -1.96 -20.18 -5.76
N GLY A 183 -2.46 -21.30 -5.25
CA GLY A 183 -3.91 -21.56 -5.17
C GLY A 183 -4.55 -22.03 -6.48
N ARG A 184 -3.77 -22.53 -7.43
CA ARG A 184 -4.29 -23.14 -8.67
C ARG A 184 -4.59 -24.63 -8.46
N GLY A 185 -5.78 -25.06 -8.88
CA GLY A 185 -6.19 -26.48 -8.79
C GLY A 185 -6.20 -26.97 -7.35
N GLU A 186 -5.53 -28.10 -7.08
CA GLU A 186 -5.45 -28.71 -5.75
C GLU A 186 -4.86 -27.78 -4.67
N GLN A 187 -4.07 -26.76 -5.05
CA GLN A 187 -3.50 -25.79 -4.10
C GLN A 187 -4.56 -24.89 -3.45
N LEU A 188 -5.77 -24.77 -4.01
CA LEU A 188 -6.85 -23.97 -3.41
C LEU A 188 -7.20 -24.49 -2.01
N LYS A 189 -7.16 -25.80 -1.80
CA LYS A 189 -7.45 -26.41 -0.49
C LYS A 189 -6.47 -25.93 0.59
N GLN A 190 -5.18 -25.88 0.25
CA GLN A 190 -4.16 -25.37 1.17
C GLN A 190 -4.34 -23.87 1.43
N LEU A 191 -4.61 -23.08 0.38
CA LEU A 191 -4.87 -21.65 0.52
C LEU A 191 -6.06 -21.35 1.44
N LEU A 192 -7.14 -22.14 1.36
CA LEU A 192 -8.29 -22.01 2.26
C LEU A 192 -7.93 -22.42 3.69
N ALA A 193 -7.17 -23.50 3.88
CA ALA A 193 -6.69 -23.89 5.20
C ALA A 193 -5.81 -22.80 5.83
N ASP A 194 -4.93 -22.19 5.04
CA ASP A 194 -4.10 -21.06 5.45
C ASP A 194 -4.94 -19.85 5.83
N ALA A 195 -5.94 -19.50 5.00
CA ALA A 195 -6.87 -18.41 5.22
C ALA A 195 -7.64 -18.55 6.54
N HIS A 196 -8.24 -19.72 6.78
CA HIS A 196 -8.96 -20.00 8.02
C HIS A 196 -8.02 -20.01 9.23
N ALA A 197 -6.82 -20.59 9.10
CA ALA A 197 -5.87 -20.63 10.21
C ALA A 197 -5.42 -19.25 10.68
N VAL A 198 -5.20 -18.29 9.76
CA VAL A 198 -4.81 -16.93 10.14
C VAL A 198 -5.99 -16.13 10.72
N GLU A 199 -7.21 -16.34 10.22
CA GLU A 199 -8.43 -15.76 10.81
C GLU A 199 -8.65 -16.30 12.23
N ASP A 200 -8.57 -17.62 12.42
CA ASP A 200 -8.75 -18.27 13.72
C ASP A 200 -7.65 -17.89 14.72
N ALA A 201 -6.46 -17.53 14.23
CA ALA A 201 -5.38 -16.98 15.04
C ALA A 201 -5.64 -15.52 15.48
N GLY A 202 -6.61 -14.84 14.87
CA GLY A 202 -7.03 -13.49 15.24
C GLY A 202 -6.44 -12.37 14.39
N ALA A 203 -5.91 -12.67 13.19
CA ALA A 203 -5.52 -11.63 12.25
C ALA A 203 -6.72 -10.72 11.93
N PHE A 204 -6.52 -9.41 11.82
CA PHE A 204 -7.62 -8.47 11.55
C PHE A 204 -7.92 -8.31 10.05
N ALA A 205 -6.98 -8.71 9.19
CA ALA A 205 -7.07 -8.71 7.73
C ALA A 205 -6.00 -9.68 7.19
N VAL A 206 -6.13 -10.09 5.94
CA VAL A 206 -5.15 -10.97 5.27
C VAL A 206 -4.84 -10.50 3.85
N VAL A 207 -3.55 -10.41 3.52
CA VAL A 207 -3.08 -10.18 2.15
C VAL A 207 -3.12 -11.51 1.38
N LEU A 208 -3.65 -11.44 0.15
CA LEU A 208 -3.61 -12.51 -0.85
C LEU A 208 -2.70 -12.06 -1.99
N GLU A 209 -1.51 -12.64 -2.12
CA GLU A 209 -0.56 -12.26 -3.17
C GLU A 209 -0.42 -13.35 -4.26
N MET A 210 -0.44 -12.91 -5.52
CA MET A 210 -0.33 -13.75 -6.72
C MET A 210 -1.27 -14.97 -6.71
N VAL A 211 -2.51 -14.76 -6.29
CA VAL A 211 -3.58 -15.78 -6.28
C VAL A 211 -4.52 -15.60 -7.49
N PRO A 212 -4.97 -16.66 -8.19
CA PRO A 212 -5.97 -16.55 -9.24
C PRO A 212 -7.26 -15.87 -8.76
N LYS A 213 -7.84 -14.99 -9.58
CA LYS A 213 -9.06 -14.24 -9.23
C LYS A 213 -10.20 -15.08 -8.64
N GLY A 214 -10.42 -16.29 -9.18
CA GLY A 214 -11.47 -17.19 -8.71
C GLY A 214 -11.19 -17.74 -7.31
N ALA A 215 -9.93 -18.11 -7.05
CA ALA A 215 -9.49 -18.57 -5.73
C ALA A 215 -9.56 -17.45 -4.70
N ALA A 216 -9.10 -16.25 -5.05
CA ALA A 216 -9.19 -15.07 -4.18
C ALA A 216 -10.64 -14.70 -3.85
N GLY A 217 -11.53 -14.77 -4.83
CA GLY A 217 -12.97 -14.58 -4.64
C GLY A 217 -13.61 -15.62 -3.72
N THR A 218 -13.17 -16.89 -3.79
CA THR A 218 -13.61 -17.93 -2.85
C THR A 218 -13.13 -17.64 -1.44
N VAL A 219 -11.84 -17.37 -1.23
CA VAL A 219 -11.27 -17.04 0.09
C VAL A 219 -11.99 -15.82 0.70
N THR A 220 -12.21 -14.77 -0.09
CA THR A 220 -12.87 -13.54 0.37
C THR A 220 -14.30 -13.78 0.87
N LYS A 221 -15.04 -14.70 0.23
CA LYS A 221 -16.40 -15.08 0.64
C LYS A 221 -16.43 -15.93 1.89
N GLU A 222 -15.41 -16.77 2.12
CA GLU A 222 -15.35 -17.65 3.28
C GLU A 222 -14.90 -16.92 4.55
N LEU A 223 -13.97 -15.96 4.43
CA LEU A 223 -13.45 -15.22 5.56
C LEU A 223 -14.40 -14.12 6.04
N ARG A 224 -14.48 -13.96 7.36
CA ARG A 224 -15.12 -12.83 8.04
C ARG A 224 -14.23 -11.60 8.07
N ILE A 225 -12.91 -11.80 8.11
CA ILE A 225 -11.93 -10.69 8.06
C ILE A 225 -11.71 -10.20 6.62
N PRO A 226 -11.29 -8.94 6.42
CA PRO A 226 -11.04 -8.38 5.09
C PRO A 226 -9.85 -9.00 4.37
N THR A 227 -10.00 -9.25 3.06
CA THR A 227 -8.92 -9.67 2.18
C THR A 227 -8.34 -8.49 1.40
N ILE A 228 -7.01 -8.40 1.31
CA ILE A 228 -6.29 -7.37 0.57
C ILE A 228 -5.54 -8.03 -0.59
N GLY A 229 -5.85 -7.66 -1.82
CA GLY A 229 -5.21 -8.24 -2.99
C GLY A 229 -3.90 -7.57 -3.36
N VAL A 230 -2.90 -8.40 -3.70
CA VAL A 230 -1.71 -8.02 -4.46
C VAL A 230 -1.62 -8.94 -5.67
N GLY A 231 -2.19 -8.52 -6.79
CA GLY A 231 -2.33 -9.40 -7.96
C GLY A 231 -3.31 -10.56 -7.76
N ALA A 232 -4.30 -10.40 -6.88
CA ALA A 232 -5.35 -11.38 -6.59
C ALA A 232 -6.68 -11.14 -7.36
N GLY A 233 -6.70 -10.17 -8.27
CA GLY A 233 -7.93 -9.77 -8.99
C GLY A 233 -8.85 -8.86 -8.16
N PRO A 234 -10.05 -8.54 -8.67
CA PRO A 234 -10.93 -7.53 -8.07
C PRO A 234 -11.86 -8.07 -6.97
N ASP A 235 -12.00 -9.39 -6.86
CA ASP A 235 -12.96 -10.06 -5.97
C ASP A 235 -12.41 -10.22 -4.53
N VAL A 236 -11.78 -9.15 -4.01
CA VAL A 236 -11.18 -9.01 -2.68
C VAL A 236 -11.66 -7.72 -2.02
N ASP A 237 -11.55 -7.57 -0.71
CA ASP A 237 -12.08 -6.41 0.04
C ASP A 237 -11.24 -5.14 -0.11
N GLY A 238 -9.97 -5.26 -0.50
CA GLY A 238 -9.09 -4.14 -0.75
C GLY A 238 -7.92 -4.46 -1.68
N GLN A 239 -7.09 -3.46 -1.98
CA GLN A 239 -5.92 -3.61 -2.83
C GLN A 239 -4.71 -2.96 -2.20
N LEU A 240 -3.54 -3.55 -2.44
CA LEU A 240 -2.24 -3.02 -2.07
C LEU A 240 -1.31 -3.06 -3.28
N LEU A 241 -0.54 -2.00 -3.48
CA LEU A 241 0.54 -1.96 -4.46
C LEU A 241 1.81 -1.39 -3.84
N VAL A 242 2.95 -1.87 -4.33
CA VAL A 242 4.23 -1.21 -4.10
C VAL A 242 4.20 0.17 -4.77
N TRP A 243 4.46 1.23 -4.02
CA TRP A 243 4.24 2.60 -4.53
C TRP A 243 5.19 2.96 -5.67
N THR A 244 6.41 2.43 -5.69
CA THR A 244 7.39 2.66 -6.76
C THR A 244 6.94 2.05 -8.09
N ASP A 245 6.36 0.86 -8.04
CA ASP A 245 5.72 0.22 -9.19
C ASP A 245 4.53 1.05 -9.69
N TRP A 246 3.64 1.43 -8.78
CA TRP A 246 2.46 2.24 -9.05
C TRP A 246 2.80 3.62 -9.63
N ALA A 247 3.87 4.27 -9.15
CA ALA A 247 4.31 5.60 -9.59
C ALA A 247 5.26 5.58 -10.81
N GLY A 248 5.64 4.40 -11.29
CA GLY A 248 6.45 4.24 -12.49
C GLY A 248 7.94 4.52 -12.30
N PHE A 249 8.48 4.14 -11.14
CA PHE A 249 9.93 4.11 -10.90
C PHE A 249 10.61 2.84 -11.41
N THR A 250 9.90 1.70 -11.35
CA THR A 250 10.44 0.38 -11.65
C THR A 250 11.01 0.28 -13.07
N LYS A 251 12.22 -0.27 -13.17
CA LYS A 251 12.91 -0.57 -14.43
C LYS A 251 12.54 -1.96 -14.94
N GLY A 252 12.46 -2.12 -16.26
CA GLY A 252 12.33 -3.43 -16.88
C GLY A 252 10.89 -3.97 -16.87
N ARG A 253 10.73 -5.23 -16.48
CA ARG A 253 9.44 -5.94 -16.55
C ARG A 253 8.55 -5.54 -15.37
N ILE A 254 7.56 -4.70 -15.65
CA ILE A 254 6.50 -4.36 -14.70
C ILE A 254 5.66 -5.62 -14.41
N PRO A 255 5.38 -5.96 -13.13
CA PRO A 255 4.53 -7.09 -12.81
C PRO A 255 3.15 -6.95 -13.47
N LYS A 256 2.60 -8.05 -13.99
CA LYS A 256 1.33 -8.02 -14.77
C LYS A 256 0.15 -7.41 -14.01
N PHE A 257 0.17 -7.49 -12.67
CA PHE A 257 -0.88 -6.96 -11.82
C PHE A 257 -0.74 -5.47 -11.50
N VAL A 258 0.36 -4.83 -11.89
CA VAL A 258 0.60 -3.40 -11.64
C VAL A 258 0.00 -2.57 -12.78
N LYS A 259 -0.83 -1.59 -12.40
CA LYS A 259 -1.16 -0.45 -13.25
C LYS A 259 -0.33 0.75 -12.79
N GLN A 260 0.39 1.38 -13.72
CA GLN A 260 1.11 2.61 -13.45
C GLN A 260 0.16 3.81 -13.54
N TYR A 261 0.17 4.67 -12.52
CA TYR A 261 -0.62 5.89 -12.47
C TYR A 261 0.23 7.15 -12.75
N ALA A 262 1.56 7.00 -12.76
CA ALA A 262 2.51 8.04 -13.13
C ALA A 262 3.74 7.43 -13.83
N ASN A 263 4.63 8.29 -14.34
CA ASN A 263 5.97 7.92 -14.79
C ASN A 263 7.00 8.87 -14.17
N LEU A 264 7.21 8.69 -12.86
CA LEU A 264 8.12 9.54 -12.10
C LEU A 264 9.57 9.37 -12.52
N ARG A 265 9.95 8.18 -13.04
CA ARG A 265 11.29 7.98 -13.58
C ARG A 265 11.59 8.89 -14.77
N SER A 266 10.68 8.98 -15.75
CA SER A 266 10.85 9.90 -16.89
C SER A 266 10.87 11.35 -16.42
N THR A 267 9.99 11.71 -15.49
CA THR A 267 9.89 13.06 -14.92
C THR A 267 11.21 13.48 -14.26
N LEU A 268 11.77 12.63 -13.39
CA LEU A 268 13.04 12.91 -12.73
C LEU A 268 14.23 12.86 -13.69
N THR A 269 14.20 11.96 -14.68
CA THR A 269 15.25 11.92 -15.71
C THR A 269 15.31 13.27 -16.44
N LYS A 270 14.17 13.82 -16.85
CA LYS A 270 14.09 15.13 -17.49
C LYS A 270 14.61 16.24 -16.58
N ALA A 271 14.14 16.30 -15.34
CA ALA A 271 14.55 17.32 -14.38
C ALA A 271 16.08 17.31 -14.16
N VAL A 272 16.67 16.13 -13.96
CA VAL A 272 18.13 15.99 -13.78
C VAL A 272 18.89 16.40 -15.04
N THR A 273 18.41 16.02 -16.23
CA THR A 273 19.09 16.40 -17.49
C THR A 273 18.98 17.90 -17.77
N SER A 274 17.83 18.53 -17.47
CA SER A 274 17.64 19.96 -17.62
C SER A 274 18.53 20.74 -16.66
N PHE A 275 18.53 20.38 -15.37
CA PHE A 275 19.41 20.98 -14.37
C PHE A 275 20.89 20.88 -14.76
N ARG A 276 21.31 19.73 -15.30
CA ARG A 276 22.68 19.55 -15.81
C ARG A 276 22.98 20.51 -16.98
N SER A 277 22.04 20.70 -17.90
CA SER A 277 22.18 21.64 -19.02
C SER A 277 22.34 23.05 -18.50
N ASP A 278 21.43 23.49 -17.62
CA ASP A 278 21.42 24.84 -17.07
C ASP A 278 22.73 25.18 -16.35
N VAL A 279 23.26 24.24 -15.57
CA VAL A 279 24.57 24.41 -14.91
C VAL A 279 25.72 24.45 -15.94
N SER A 280 25.72 23.55 -16.92
CA SER A 280 26.80 23.48 -17.92
C SER A 280 26.84 24.68 -18.87
N GLU A 281 25.70 25.31 -19.11
CA GLU A 281 25.53 26.49 -19.97
C GLU A 281 25.64 27.81 -19.18
N GLY A 282 25.77 27.74 -17.85
CA GLY A 282 25.84 28.91 -16.98
C GLY A 282 24.50 29.65 -16.82
N LEU A 283 23.38 28.98 -17.10
CA LEU A 283 22.03 29.50 -16.89
C LEU A 283 21.59 29.41 -15.42
N TYR A 284 22.14 28.44 -14.67
CA TYR A 284 21.91 28.29 -13.23
C TYR A 284 23.23 28.31 -12.43
N PRO A 285 23.29 29.01 -11.27
CA PRO A 285 22.22 29.85 -10.72
C PRO A 285 22.08 31.18 -11.48
N GLY A 286 20.84 31.62 -11.68
CA GLY A 286 20.53 32.97 -12.14
C GLY A 286 20.63 34.01 -11.01
N PRO A 287 20.53 35.32 -11.31
CA PRO A 287 20.50 36.38 -10.30
C PRO A 287 19.44 36.18 -9.22
N GLU A 288 18.25 35.70 -9.60
CA GLU A 288 17.14 35.41 -8.67
C GLU A 288 17.41 34.23 -7.71
N HIS A 289 18.47 33.46 -7.99
CA HIS A 289 18.95 32.34 -7.17
C HIS A 289 20.27 32.68 -6.45
N SER A 290 20.69 33.95 -6.47
CA SER A 290 21.96 34.43 -5.91
C SER A 290 21.70 35.48 -4.82
N TYR A 291 22.65 35.61 -3.89
CA TYR A 291 22.64 36.67 -2.88
C TYR A 291 23.70 37.71 -3.23
N ASP A 292 23.37 38.99 -3.06
CA ASP A 292 24.31 40.11 -3.23
C ASP A 292 25.12 40.35 -1.94
N ASP A 293 26.28 41.01 -2.07
CA ASP A 293 27.16 41.42 -0.96
C ASP A 293 26.58 42.55 -0.08
#